data_AF-D0NGV3-F1
#
_entry.id   AF-D0NGV3-F1
#
_cell.length_a   1.000
_cell.length_b   1.000
_cell.length_c   1.000
_cell.angle_alpha   90.00
_cell.angle_beta   90.00
_cell.angle_gamma   90.00
#
_symmetry.space_group_name_H-M   'P 1'
#
loop_
_entity.id
_entity.type
_entity.pdbx_description
1 polymer ?
#
loop_
_entity_poly.entity_id
_entity_poly.type
_entity_poly.pdbx_seq_one_letter_code
_entity_poly.pdbx_strand_id
1 'polypeptide(L)'
;MNASSASTASVDVDVGEDSAVVIKRISSNTADSCTWYANGSCKRPRTCYDCLNVKVSSGECAVMANGMCVSLAEYSHFFSKQQEVGVFHKYYPSSKHSYCSADDAACSACAANWASDYHNTGTIEASAYCTGFSGCLCLARCELPDWSTSILTDQCSSGGSSGENSQASPVTRIGFALAVGIVFGVLLGLWGIKLLFKRRENSRGRGSSIPTVRETWISFVRR
;
A
#
# COMPACT_ATOMS: atom_id res chain seq x y z
N MET A 1 8.65 57.55 -29.19
CA MET A 1 8.69 56.12 -29.55
C MET A 1 9.91 55.52 -28.87
N ASN A 2 9.72 54.74 -27.81
CA ASN A 2 10.82 54.06 -27.13
C ASN A 2 10.32 52.65 -26.76
N ALA A 3 10.87 51.65 -27.42
CA ALA A 3 10.53 50.24 -27.23
C ALA A 3 11.82 49.48 -26.92
N SER A 4 11.84 48.74 -25.81
CA SER A 4 12.81 47.70 -25.41
C SER A 4 12.42 47.27 -23.99
N SER A 5 12.34 46.02 -23.54
CA SER A 5 12.45 44.70 -24.16
C SER A 5 11.79 43.74 -23.16
N ALA A 6 10.84 42.89 -23.59
CA ALA A 6 10.33 41.80 -22.77
C ALA A 6 10.92 40.50 -23.28
N SER A 7 11.67 39.81 -22.42
CA SER A 7 12.28 38.52 -22.72
C SER A 7 11.21 37.44 -22.82
N THR A 8 10.94 36.97 -24.03
CA THR A 8 10.06 35.82 -24.29
C THR A 8 10.83 34.54 -24.00
N ALA A 9 10.44 33.79 -22.98
CA ALA A 9 10.94 32.44 -22.75
C ALA A 9 10.45 31.51 -23.86
N SER A 10 11.37 30.77 -24.48
CA SER A 10 11.10 29.82 -25.55
C SER A 10 10.32 28.60 -25.03
N VAL A 11 9.17 28.34 -25.63
CA VAL A 11 8.37 27.12 -25.43
C VAL A 11 8.70 26.19 -26.59
N ASP A 12 9.48 25.15 -26.34
CA ASP A 12 9.64 24.04 -27.27
C ASP A 12 8.34 23.20 -27.24
N VAL A 13 7.58 23.24 -28.32
CA VAL A 13 6.37 22.41 -28.51
C VAL A 13 6.74 21.27 -29.45
N ASP A 14 7.01 20.10 -28.86
CA ASP A 14 7.06 18.83 -29.59
C ASP A 14 5.63 18.27 -29.68
N VAL A 15 5.15 18.08 -30.91
CA VAL A 15 3.79 17.63 -31.21
C VAL A 15 3.77 16.09 -31.19
N GLY A 16 3.23 15.52 -30.11
CA GLY A 16 2.96 14.09 -30.01
C GLY A 16 1.91 13.80 -28.93
N GLU A 17 0.73 13.34 -29.36
CA GLU A 17 -0.40 12.79 -28.59
C GLU A 17 -0.87 13.64 -27.38
N ASP A 18 -1.98 14.37 -27.58
CA ASP A 18 -2.64 15.33 -26.66
C ASP A 18 -3.01 14.72 -25.28
N SER A 19 -2.01 14.53 -24.43
CA SER A 19 -2.19 14.53 -22.98
C SER A 19 -2.04 15.97 -22.53
N ALA A 20 -3.15 16.61 -22.14
CA ALA A 20 -3.14 17.96 -21.59
C ALA A 20 -2.00 18.10 -20.57
N VAL A 21 -1.01 18.95 -20.89
CA VAL A 21 0.17 19.13 -20.05
C VAL A 21 -0.28 19.73 -18.73
N VAL A 22 -0.12 18.97 -17.64
CA VAL A 22 -0.44 19.44 -16.29
C VAL A 22 0.56 20.53 -15.90
N ILE A 23 0.11 21.79 -15.88
CA ILE A 23 0.93 22.93 -15.46
C ILE A 23 1.11 22.90 -13.94
N LYS A 24 2.37 22.92 -13.49
CA LYS A 24 2.72 22.87 -12.07
C LYS A 24 3.42 24.14 -11.61
N ARG A 25 3.17 24.52 -10.36
CA ARG A 25 3.97 25.55 -9.69
C ARG A 25 5.33 24.95 -9.29
N ILE A 26 6.40 25.72 -9.36
CA ILE A 26 7.71 25.27 -8.87
C ILE A 26 7.79 25.53 -7.36
N SER A 27 8.28 24.57 -6.58
CA SER A 27 8.52 24.78 -5.16
C SER A 27 9.52 25.93 -4.95
N SER A 28 9.22 26.82 -4.02
CA SER A 28 10.14 27.87 -3.59
C SER A 28 11.28 27.36 -2.71
N ASN A 29 11.19 26.12 -2.22
CA ASN A 29 12.20 25.50 -1.37
C ASN A 29 12.83 24.29 -2.04
N THR A 30 14.12 24.39 -2.36
CA THR A 30 14.87 23.33 -3.03
C THR A 30 15.14 22.10 -2.16
N ALA A 31 14.96 22.21 -0.84
CA ALA A 31 15.06 21.12 0.11
C ALA A 31 13.73 20.35 0.31
N ASP A 32 12.65 20.76 -0.37
CA ASP A 32 11.44 19.95 -0.43
C ASP A 32 11.69 18.66 -1.24
N SER A 33 11.11 17.57 -0.77
CA SER A 33 11.07 16.28 -1.46
C SER A 33 9.64 15.96 -1.87
N CYS A 34 9.42 14.87 -2.61
CA CYS A 34 8.07 14.38 -2.83
C CYS A 34 7.37 14.06 -1.50
N THR A 35 8.01 13.31 -0.60
CA THR A 35 7.33 12.84 0.63
C THR A 35 7.22 13.88 1.73
N TRP A 36 8.21 14.75 1.88
CA TRP A 36 8.33 15.70 3.00
C TRP A 36 8.61 17.11 2.53
N TYR A 37 7.98 18.09 3.18
CA TYR A 37 8.46 19.48 3.13
C TYR A 37 9.85 19.59 3.77
N ALA A 38 10.61 20.62 3.39
CA ALA A 38 11.96 20.87 3.90
C ALA A 38 12.03 20.85 5.43
N ASN A 39 13.03 20.14 5.98
CA ASN A 39 13.21 19.90 7.41
C ASN A 39 11.99 19.24 8.11
N GLY A 40 11.09 18.64 7.33
CA GLY A 40 9.82 18.09 7.76
C GLY A 40 9.77 16.57 7.79
N SER A 41 10.90 15.87 7.62
CA SER A 41 10.94 14.40 7.66
C SER A 41 10.31 13.90 8.96
N CYS A 42 9.32 13.00 8.83
CA CYS A 42 8.55 12.45 9.95
C CYS A 42 7.82 13.48 10.83
N LYS A 43 7.53 14.67 10.29
CA LYS A 43 6.78 15.72 11.00
C LYS A 43 5.74 16.41 10.12
N ARG A 44 6.09 16.63 8.85
CA ARG A 44 5.31 17.41 7.90
C ARG A 44 5.29 16.68 6.56
N PRO A 45 4.45 15.63 6.44
CA PRO A 45 4.27 14.96 5.17
C PRO A 45 3.71 15.96 4.16
N ARG A 46 4.10 15.79 2.90
CA ARG A 46 3.61 16.63 1.83
C ARG A 46 2.16 16.29 1.52
N THR A 47 1.33 17.32 1.31
CA THR A 47 -0.08 17.13 0.99
C THR A 47 -0.26 16.52 -0.40
N CYS A 48 -1.36 15.82 -0.62
CA CYS A 48 -1.71 15.31 -1.96
C CYS A 48 -1.86 16.45 -2.98
N TYR A 49 -2.35 17.61 -2.52
CA TYR A 49 -2.42 18.82 -3.33
C TYR A 49 -1.04 19.25 -3.85
N ASP A 50 -0.10 19.49 -2.94
CA ASP A 50 1.24 19.94 -3.34
C ASP A 50 2.04 18.83 -4.04
N CYS A 51 1.70 17.57 -3.82
CA CYS A 51 2.34 16.45 -4.52
C CYS A 51 2.09 16.47 -6.03
N LEU A 52 0.84 16.75 -6.44
CA LEU A 52 0.45 16.76 -7.85
C LEU A 52 0.66 18.13 -8.50
N ASN A 53 0.44 19.21 -7.75
CA ASN A 53 0.39 20.56 -8.30
C ASN A 53 1.71 21.34 -8.16
N VAL A 54 2.67 20.86 -7.35
CA VAL A 54 3.95 21.54 -7.12
C VAL A 54 5.13 20.65 -7.52
N LYS A 55 5.96 21.14 -8.44
CA LYS A 55 7.21 20.49 -8.87
C LYS A 55 8.34 20.75 -7.88
N VAL A 56 9.09 19.72 -7.51
CA VAL A 56 10.29 19.82 -6.67
C VAL A 56 11.56 19.46 -7.42
N SER A 57 12.69 19.85 -6.84
CA SER A 57 14.04 19.54 -7.32
C SER A 57 14.31 18.04 -7.41
N SER A 58 13.70 17.23 -6.52
CA SER A 58 13.86 15.77 -6.49
C SER A 58 13.22 15.04 -7.68
N GLY A 59 12.50 15.74 -8.56
CA GLY A 59 11.90 15.18 -9.78
C GLY A 59 10.39 15.05 -9.73
N GLU A 60 9.86 14.10 -10.51
CA GLU A 60 8.43 13.85 -10.63
C GLU A 60 7.91 13.06 -9.42
N CYS A 61 6.79 13.51 -8.87
CA CYS A 61 6.14 12.88 -7.73
C CYS A 61 4.86 12.13 -8.16
N ALA A 62 4.40 11.22 -7.32
CA ALA A 62 3.11 10.55 -7.44
C ALA A 62 2.43 10.42 -6.09
N VAL A 63 1.10 10.44 -6.08
CA VAL A 63 0.31 10.12 -4.88
C VAL A 63 -0.06 8.63 -4.93
N MET A 64 0.19 7.91 -3.85
CA MET A 64 -0.25 6.53 -3.65
C MET A 64 -1.72 6.49 -3.20
N ALA A 65 -2.41 5.36 -3.37
CA ALA A 65 -3.79 5.19 -2.90
C ALA A 65 -3.97 5.52 -1.40
N ASN A 66 -2.97 5.24 -0.56
CA ASN A 66 -3.00 5.59 0.86
C ASN A 66 -2.77 7.10 1.15
N GLY A 67 -2.71 7.96 0.13
CA GLY A 67 -2.54 9.41 0.27
C GLY A 67 -1.10 9.88 0.47
N MET A 68 -0.11 8.98 0.38
CA MET A 68 1.29 9.36 0.51
C MET A 68 1.84 9.93 -0.80
N CYS A 69 2.61 11.01 -0.71
CA CYS A 69 3.41 11.50 -1.83
C CYS A 69 4.76 10.79 -1.90
N VAL A 70 5.11 10.24 -3.06
CA VAL A 70 6.35 9.49 -3.27
C VAL A 70 7.07 9.93 -4.54
N SER A 71 8.38 9.65 -4.61
CA SER A 71 9.18 9.87 -5.82
C SER A 71 8.83 8.84 -6.88
N LEU A 72 8.50 9.30 -8.09
CA LEU A 72 8.20 8.41 -9.21
C LEU A 72 9.41 7.55 -9.58
N ALA A 73 10.62 8.10 -9.49
CA ALA A 73 11.85 7.39 -9.85
C ALA A 73 12.10 6.20 -8.91
N GLU A 74 11.91 6.40 -7.60
CA GLU A 74 12.12 5.39 -6.56
C GLU A 74 11.04 4.29 -6.61
N TYR A 75 9.81 4.67 -6.92
CA TYR A 75 8.67 3.75 -6.97
C TYR A 75 8.40 3.21 -8.38
N SER A 76 9.26 3.53 -9.35
CA SER A 76 9.06 3.20 -10.77
C SER A 76 8.86 1.71 -11.03
N HIS A 77 9.60 0.88 -10.29
CA HIS A 77 9.53 -0.58 -10.31
C HIS A 77 8.14 -1.14 -9.96
N PHE A 78 7.32 -0.41 -9.18
CA PHE A 78 5.99 -0.88 -8.80
C PHE A 78 4.92 -0.58 -9.88
N PHE A 79 5.20 0.29 -10.87
CA PHE A 79 4.24 0.59 -11.94
C PHE A 79 3.97 -0.58 -12.86
N SER A 80 5.00 -1.37 -13.21
CA SER A 80 4.84 -2.54 -14.10
C SER A 80 3.95 -3.61 -13.50
N LYS A 81 3.78 -3.62 -12.16
CA LYS A 81 2.91 -4.56 -11.46
C LYS A 81 1.50 -4.05 -11.24
N GLN A 82 1.19 -2.77 -11.45
CA GLN A 82 -0.15 -2.21 -11.17
C GLN A 82 -1.29 -2.99 -11.81
N GLN A 83 -1.06 -3.53 -13.00
CA GLN A 83 -2.07 -4.28 -13.74
C GLN A 83 -2.33 -5.68 -13.16
N GLU A 84 -1.42 -6.21 -12.34
CA GLU A 84 -1.50 -7.54 -11.74
C GLU A 84 -1.97 -7.53 -10.26
N VAL A 85 -1.73 -6.45 -9.50
CA VAL A 85 -1.93 -6.43 -8.03
C VAL A 85 -3.20 -5.72 -7.54
N GLY A 86 -4.03 -5.22 -8.47
CA GLY A 86 -5.33 -4.63 -8.12
C GLY A 86 -5.25 -3.23 -7.52
N VAL A 87 -6.40 -2.72 -7.07
CA VAL A 87 -6.65 -1.30 -6.79
C VAL A 87 -5.78 -0.72 -5.66
N PHE A 88 -5.23 -1.59 -4.79
CA PHE A 88 -4.39 -1.21 -3.65
C PHE A 88 -3.01 -0.64 -4.04
N HIS A 89 -2.58 -0.77 -5.29
CA HIS A 89 -1.29 -0.24 -5.77
C HIS A 89 -1.48 0.86 -6.80
N LYS A 90 -2.66 1.48 -6.82
CA LYS A 90 -2.91 2.63 -7.69
C LYS A 90 -2.07 3.83 -7.25
N TYR A 91 -1.49 4.47 -8.24
CA TYR A 91 -0.62 5.64 -8.12
C TYR A 91 -1.10 6.69 -9.11
N TYR A 92 -0.99 7.95 -8.71
CA TYR A 92 -1.41 9.09 -9.49
C TYR A 92 -0.18 9.95 -9.77
N PRO A 93 0.48 9.77 -10.93
CA PRO A 93 1.66 10.55 -11.27
C PRO A 93 1.27 12.00 -11.53
N SER A 94 2.06 12.92 -10.96
CA SER A 94 1.86 14.37 -11.11
C SER A 94 1.99 14.83 -12.56
N SER A 95 2.67 14.09 -13.43
CA SER A 95 2.76 14.40 -14.87
C SER A 95 1.45 14.19 -15.64
N LYS A 96 0.49 13.42 -15.09
CA LYS A 96 -0.79 13.10 -15.74
C LYS A 96 -2.02 13.55 -14.96
N HIS A 97 -1.85 13.93 -13.69
CA HIS A 97 -2.95 14.29 -12.80
C HIS A 97 -2.62 15.59 -12.06
N SER A 98 -3.63 16.42 -11.86
CA SER A 98 -3.63 17.53 -10.92
C SER A 98 -4.54 17.20 -9.74
N TYR A 99 -4.30 17.81 -8.58
CA TYR A 99 -5.20 17.70 -7.44
C TYR A 99 -6.17 18.88 -7.40
N CYS A 100 -7.41 18.66 -7.01
CA CYS A 100 -8.41 19.72 -6.95
C CYS A 100 -8.12 20.76 -5.87
N SER A 101 -8.55 22.00 -6.09
CA SER A 101 -8.58 23.01 -5.02
C SER A 101 -9.53 22.58 -3.91
N ALA A 102 -9.28 23.02 -2.68
CA ALA A 102 -10.18 22.81 -1.56
C ALA A 102 -11.59 23.39 -1.81
N ASP A 103 -11.71 24.39 -2.69
CA ASP A 103 -12.98 25.03 -3.04
C ASP A 103 -13.74 24.33 -4.18
N ASP A 104 -13.20 23.24 -4.75
CA ASP A 104 -13.93 22.49 -5.78
C ASP A 104 -15.14 21.79 -5.14
N ALA A 105 -16.34 22.19 -5.58
CA ALA A 105 -17.58 21.74 -4.95
C ALA A 105 -17.86 20.23 -5.17
N ALA A 106 -17.37 19.63 -6.26
CA ALA A 106 -17.53 18.19 -6.49
C ALA A 106 -16.63 17.40 -5.52
N CYS A 107 -15.38 17.80 -5.37
CA CYS A 107 -14.48 17.20 -4.39
C CYS A 107 -14.93 17.44 -2.94
N SER A 108 -15.44 18.63 -2.62
CA SER A 108 -15.99 18.93 -1.30
C SER A 108 -17.18 18.04 -0.95
N ALA A 109 -18.08 17.78 -1.90
CA ALA A 109 -19.21 16.87 -1.70
C ALA A 109 -18.75 15.42 -1.47
N CYS A 110 -17.79 14.95 -2.27
CA CYS A 110 -17.18 13.63 -2.11
C CYS A 110 -16.48 13.49 -0.74
N ALA A 111 -15.69 14.49 -0.34
CA ALA A 111 -15.01 14.54 0.95
C ALA A 111 -15.97 14.47 2.14
N ALA A 112 -17.10 15.19 2.07
CA ALA A 112 -18.12 15.16 3.13
C ALA A 112 -18.71 13.76 3.33
N ASN A 113 -19.00 13.04 2.23
CA ASN A 113 -19.51 11.66 2.30
C ASN A 113 -18.47 10.72 2.90
N TRP A 114 -17.22 10.79 2.43
CA TRP A 114 -16.12 9.98 2.94
C TRP A 114 -15.82 10.22 4.42
N ALA A 115 -15.83 11.47 4.86
CA ALA A 115 -15.66 11.82 6.27
C ALA A 115 -16.81 11.23 7.10
N SER A 116 -18.06 11.36 6.64
CA SER A 116 -19.23 10.77 7.30
C SER A 116 -19.11 9.24 7.40
N ASP A 117 -18.77 8.56 6.31
CA ASP A 117 -18.60 7.10 6.28
C ASP A 117 -17.47 6.64 7.21
N TYR A 118 -16.36 7.37 7.22
CA TYR A 118 -15.24 7.10 8.11
C TYR A 118 -15.62 7.30 9.58
N HIS A 119 -16.37 8.36 9.91
CA HIS A 119 -16.88 8.59 11.27
C HIS A 119 -17.82 7.48 11.74
N ASN A 120 -18.63 6.90 10.83
CA ASN A 120 -19.61 5.87 11.18
C ASN A 120 -19.03 4.46 11.22
N THR A 121 -18.09 4.13 10.33
CA THR A 121 -17.58 2.76 10.15
C THR A 121 -16.14 2.56 10.62
N GLY A 122 -15.38 3.64 10.79
CA GLY A 122 -13.94 3.61 11.07
C GLY A 122 -13.08 3.15 9.90
N THR A 123 -13.66 2.92 8.72
CA THR A 123 -12.94 2.42 7.53
C THR A 123 -13.30 3.24 6.30
N ILE A 124 -12.38 3.26 5.33
CA ILE A 124 -12.64 3.80 4.00
C ILE A 124 -11.96 2.93 2.96
N GLU A 125 -12.56 2.81 1.78
CA GLU A 125 -11.88 2.16 0.67
C GLU A 125 -10.66 3.01 0.27
N ALA A 126 -9.45 2.46 0.41
CA ALA A 126 -8.20 3.19 0.15
C ALA A 126 -8.10 3.73 -1.28
N SER A 127 -8.79 3.12 -2.24
CA SER A 127 -8.81 3.51 -3.66
C SER A 127 -9.93 4.47 -4.06
N ALA A 128 -10.80 4.86 -3.13
CA ALA A 128 -11.89 5.77 -3.46
C ALA A 128 -11.35 7.14 -3.90
N TYR A 129 -11.84 7.60 -5.06
CA TYR A 129 -11.48 8.88 -5.64
C TYR A 129 -12.69 9.55 -6.27
N CYS A 130 -12.57 10.86 -6.49
CA CYS A 130 -13.57 11.69 -7.11
C CYS A 130 -12.87 12.64 -8.08
N THR A 131 -13.60 13.05 -9.12
CA THR A 131 -13.09 13.96 -10.15
C THR A 131 -13.81 15.29 -10.00
N GLY A 132 -13.05 16.37 -9.84
CA GLY A 132 -13.58 17.73 -9.76
C GLY A 132 -14.05 18.26 -11.11
N PHE A 133 -14.61 19.48 -11.12
CA PHE A 133 -15.20 20.05 -12.33
C PHE A 133 -14.19 20.32 -13.45
N SER A 134 -12.94 20.59 -13.10
CA SER A 134 -11.85 20.82 -14.06
C SER A 134 -11.10 19.54 -14.46
N GLY A 135 -11.63 18.36 -14.12
CA GLY A 135 -10.93 17.08 -14.37
C GLY A 135 -9.78 16.80 -13.40
N CYS A 136 -9.64 17.59 -12.33
CA CYS A 136 -8.68 17.35 -11.27
C CYS A 136 -9.13 16.17 -10.38
N LEU A 137 -8.21 15.63 -9.60
CA LEU A 137 -8.42 14.47 -8.73
C LEU A 137 -8.52 14.91 -7.26
N CYS A 138 -9.40 14.26 -6.50
CA CYS A 138 -9.31 14.18 -5.03
C CYS A 138 -9.44 12.74 -4.58
N LEU A 139 -8.70 12.38 -3.53
CA LEU A 139 -8.63 11.02 -3.01
C LEU A 139 -9.21 10.97 -1.61
N ALA A 140 -10.01 9.95 -1.35
CA ALA A 140 -10.67 9.81 -0.06
C ALA A 140 -9.69 9.85 1.11
N ARG A 141 -8.57 9.11 1.01
CA ARG A 141 -7.56 9.08 2.07
C ARG A 141 -6.86 10.42 2.31
N CYS A 142 -6.76 11.27 1.29
CA CYS A 142 -6.17 12.61 1.40
C CYS A 142 -7.11 13.62 2.07
N GLU A 143 -8.42 13.41 1.95
CA GLU A 143 -9.45 14.31 2.49
C GLU A 143 -9.86 13.99 3.94
N LEU A 144 -9.39 12.87 4.51
CA LEU A 144 -9.71 12.48 5.87
C LEU A 144 -8.94 13.29 6.92
N PRO A 145 -9.52 13.58 8.10
CA PRO A 145 -8.88 14.42 9.11
C PRO A 145 -7.62 13.81 9.73
N ASP A 146 -7.51 12.48 9.77
CA ASP A 146 -6.37 11.74 10.32
C ASP A 146 -5.28 11.42 9.28
N TRP A 147 -5.41 11.92 8.04
CA TRP A 147 -4.54 11.53 6.91
C TRP A 147 -3.06 11.67 7.29
N SER A 148 -2.65 12.83 7.80
CA SER A 148 -1.24 13.13 8.09
C SER A 148 -0.70 12.23 9.19
N THR A 149 -1.47 11.98 10.24
CA THR A 149 -1.13 11.04 11.32
C THR A 149 -0.96 9.63 10.79
N SER A 150 -1.78 9.21 9.82
CA SER A 150 -1.64 7.88 9.22
C SER A 150 -0.36 7.74 8.38
N ILE A 151 0.02 8.78 7.64
CA ILE A 151 1.30 8.82 6.92
C ILE A 151 2.48 8.76 7.88
N LEU A 152 2.42 9.55 8.97
CA LEU A 152 3.46 9.56 10.00
C LEU A 152 3.57 8.20 10.69
N THR A 153 2.46 7.55 11.00
CA THR A 153 2.46 6.21 11.60
C THR A 153 3.09 5.20 10.65
N ASP A 154 2.72 5.20 9.38
CA ASP A 154 3.25 4.24 8.40
C ASP A 154 4.76 4.42 8.18
N GLN A 155 5.24 5.66 8.07
CA GLN A 155 6.62 5.95 7.69
C GLN A 155 7.58 6.07 8.88
N CYS A 156 7.06 6.37 10.07
CA CYS A 156 7.89 6.85 11.19
C CYS A 156 7.67 6.09 12.51
N SER A 157 7.07 4.89 12.46
CA SER A 157 6.85 4.02 13.64
C SER A 157 8.14 3.47 14.30
N SER A 158 9.31 4.03 14.00
CA SER A 158 10.55 3.85 14.77
C SER A 158 10.94 5.20 15.37
N GLY A 159 10.50 5.46 16.60
CA GLY A 159 10.51 6.79 17.21
C GLY A 159 11.89 7.47 17.31
N GLY A 160 11.87 8.80 17.21
CA GLY A 160 12.89 9.68 17.77
C GLY A 160 13.93 10.20 16.78
N SER A 161 14.07 11.53 16.75
CA SER A 161 15.13 12.30 16.08
C SER A 161 16.52 11.65 16.14
N SER A 162 17.32 11.79 15.07
CA SER A 162 18.70 12.36 15.08
C SER A 162 19.39 12.15 13.74
N GLY A 163 20.22 13.13 13.36
CA GLY A 163 21.21 12.97 12.30
C GLY A 163 22.32 11.99 12.69
N GLU A 164 23.00 11.55 11.63
CA GLU A 164 24.34 10.95 11.58
C GLU A 164 24.60 9.55 12.20
N ASN A 165 25.38 8.82 11.39
CA ASN A 165 26.19 7.63 11.64
C ASN A 165 25.50 6.25 11.70
N SER A 166 25.57 5.61 10.53
CA SER A 166 25.90 4.20 10.32
C SER A 166 26.29 3.42 11.57
N GLN A 167 25.36 2.65 12.11
CA GLN A 167 25.67 1.36 12.70
C GLN A 167 24.43 0.47 12.64
N ALA A 168 24.49 -0.51 11.74
CA ALA A 168 23.60 -1.65 11.78
C ALA A 168 23.78 -2.38 13.12
N SER A 169 22.69 -2.60 13.85
CA SER A 169 22.63 -3.71 14.81
C SER A 169 21.21 -4.24 14.98
N PRO A 170 21.06 -5.56 15.22
CA PRO A 170 19.93 -6.34 14.76
C PRO A 170 19.05 -6.72 15.94
N VAL A 171 17.99 -5.96 16.21
CA VAL A 171 17.00 -6.36 17.22
C VAL A 171 15.63 -5.94 16.72
N THR A 172 14.88 -6.90 16.17
CA THR A 172 13.42 -7.12 16.34
C THR A 172 12.97 -8.23 15.37
N ARG A 173 13.47 -9.46 15.57
CA ARG A 173 12.94 -10.67 14.90
C ARG A 173 12.63 -11.81 15.88
N ILE A 174 12.23 -11.47 17.11
CA ILE A 174 11.97 -12.46 18.18
C ILE A 174 10.47 -12.59 18.52
N GLY A 175 9.59 -11.77 17.94
CA GLY A 175 8.14 -11.81 18.25
C GLY A 175 7.34 -12.92 17.55
N PHE A 176 7.71 -13.30 16.33
CA PHE A 176 6.89 -14.22 15.51
C PHE A 176 7.35 -15.68 15.50
N ALA A 177 8.58 -15.98 15.94
CA ALA A 177 9.11 -17.35 15.94
C ALA A 177 8.58 -18.20 17.11
N LEU A 178 8.22 -17.58 18.24
CA LEU A 178 7.78 -18.30 19.43
C LEU A 178 6.33 -18.80 19.33
N ALA A 179 5.44 -18.05 18.66
CA ALA A 179 4.04 -18.45 18.52
C ALA A 179 3.87 -19.67 17.59
N VAL A 180 4.61 -19.73 16.47
CA VAL A 180 4.51 -20.83 15.50
C VAL A 180 5.09 -22.14 16.06
N GLY A 181 6.20 -22.06 16.82
CA GLY A 181 6.82 -23.23 17.45
C GLY A 181 5.92 -23.91 18.49
N ILE A 182 5.19 -23.13 19.29
CA ILE A 182 4.28 -23.66 20.32
C ILE A 182 3.10 -24.40 19.65
N VAL A 183 2.52 -23.83 18.60
CA VAL A 183 1.38 -24.45 17.89
C VAL A 183 1.80 -25.76 17.22
N PHE A 184 2.94 -25.78 16.51
CA PHE A 184 3.44 -27.02 15.91
C PHE A 184 3.83 -28.08 16.95
N GLY A 185 4.42 -27.68 18.08
CA GLY A 185 4.76 -28.58 19.18
C GLY A 185 3.53 -29.26 19.80
N VAL A 186 2.45 -28.52 20.03
CA VAL A 186 1.20 -29.07 20.57
C VAL A 186 0.56 -30.03 19.55
N LEU A 187 0.51 -29.67 18.27
CA LEU A 187 -0.07 -30.52 17.23
C LEU A 187 0.70 -31.83 17.06
N LEU A 188 2.04 -31.78 17.02
CA LEU A 188 2.89 -32.97 16.92
C LEU A 188 2.84 -33.83 18.20
N GLY A 189 2.77 -33.21 19.38
CA GLY A 189 2.59 -33.91 20.65
C GLY A 189 1.27 -34.68 20.71
N LEU A 190 0.15 -34.04 20.34
CA LEU A 190 -1.16 -34.69 20.28
C LEU A 190 -1.20 -35.82 19.25
N TRP A 191 -0.55 -35.63 18.09
CA TRP A 191 -0.41 -36.69 17.09
C TRP A 191 0.43 -37.88 17.57
N GLY A 192 1.55 -37.62 18.26
CA GLY A 192 2.41 -38.65 18.85
C GLY A 192 1.68 -39.47 19.91
N ILE A 193 0.92 -38.81 20.80
CA ILE A 193 0.09 -39.48 21.80
C ILE A 193 -0.97 -40.37 21.12
N LYS A 194 -1.63 -39.88 20.06
CA LYS A 194 -2.61 -40.66 19.31
C LYS A 194 -1.99 -41.89 18.63
N LEU A 195 -0.77 -41.77 18.10
CA LEU A 195 -0.03 -42.90 17.53
C LEU A 195 0.37 -43.93 18.59
N LEU A 196 0.72 -43.51 19.80
CA LEU A 196 1.00 -44.43 20.92
C LEU A 196 -0.25 -45.16 21.40
N PHE A 197 -1.40 -44.49 21.47
CA PHE A 197 -2.67 -45.16 21.77
C PHE A 197 -3.06 -46.17 20.68
N LYS A 198 -2.92 -45.80 19.40
CA LYS A 198 -3.18 -46.71 18.26
C LYS A 198 -2.22 -47.92 18.26
N ARG A 199 -0.96 -47.73 18.66
CA ARG A 199 0.02 -48.84 18.77
C ARG A 199 -0.27 -49.78 19.93
N ARG A 200 -0.79 -49.25 21.05
CA ARG A 200 -1.27 -50.05 22.20
C ARG A 200 -2.53 -50.85 21.87
N GLU A 201 -3.42 -50.32 21.04
CA GLU A 201 -4.59 -51.03 20.55
C GLU A 201 -4.18 -52.20 19.63
N ASN A 202 -3.21 -51.98 18.74
CA ASN A 202 -2.71 -53.00 17.82
C ASN A 202 -1.80 -54.07 18.46
N SER A 203 -1.39 -53.89 19.72
CA SER A 203 -0.50 -54.81 20.44
C SER A 203 -1.24 -55.74 21.43
N ARG A 204 -2.57 -55.67 21.50
CA ARG A 204 -3.42 -56.53 22.34
C ARG A 204 -4.16 -57.64 21.58
N GLY A 205 -3.91 -57.83 20.28
CA GLY A 205 -4.72 -58.69 19.41
C GLY A 205 -3.98 -59.75 18.59
N ARG A 206 -2.88 -60.34 19.06
CA ARG A 206 -2.24 -61.47 18.35
C ARG A 206 -1.90 -62.62 19.29
N GLY A 207 -2.94 -63.36 19.69
CA GLY A 207 -2.86 -64.65 20.36
C GLY A 207 -3.73 -65.68 19.62
N SER A 208 -3.05 -66.55 18.87
CA SER A 208 -3.36 -67.96 18.54
C SER A 208 -4.82 -68.42 18.33
N SER A 209 -5.17 -68.85 17.11
CA SER A 209 -5.73 -70.20 16.83
C SER A 209 -5.97 -70.47 15.33
N ILE A 210 -5.26 -71.49 14.81
CA ILE A 210 -5.66 -72.62 13.92
C ILE A 210 -6.55 -72.35 12.68
N PRO A 211 -6.17 -72.82 11.47
CA PRO A 211 -7.00 -72.74 10.27
C PRO A 211 -7.98 -73.92 10.16
N THR A 212 -9.25 -73.63 9.89
CA THR A 212 -10.21 -74.59 9.34
C THR A 212 -10.69 -74.14 7.96
N VAL A 213 -10.60 -75.10 7.05
CA VAL A 213 -10.86 -75.06 5.61
C VAL A 213 -12.36 -75.01 5.29
N ARG A 214 -12.70 -74.44 4.13
CA ARG A 214 -13.80 -74.74 3.16
C ARG A 214 -14.63 -73.49 2.81
N GLU A 215 -14.55 -73.06 1.55
CA GLU A 215 -15.55 -73.26 0.46
C GLU A 215 -16.70 -72.24 0.59
N THR A 216 -17.23 -71.56 -0.42
CA THR A 216 -17.59 -71.94 -1.80
C THR A 216 -18.01 -70.65 -2.56
N TRP A 217 -17.69 -70.59 -3.88
CA TRP A 217 -18.47 -70.06 -5.03
C TRP A 217 -19.05 -68.63 -5.01
N ILE A 218 -18.60 -67.71 -5.88
CA ILE A 218 -18.78 -67.56 -7.35
C ILE A 218 -20.04 -66.75 -7.75
N SER A 219 -19.73 -65.63 -8.43
CA SER A 219 -20.49 -64.87 -9.43
C SER A 219 -21.86 -64.26 -9.07
N PHE A 220 -22.01 -62.96 -9.31
CA PHE A 220 -22.83 -62.49 -10.43
C PHE A 220 -22.52 -61.03 -10.79
N VAL A 221 -22.70 -60.73 -12.08
CA VAL A 221 -22.23 -59.56 -12.82
C VAL A 221 -23.24 -58.41 -12.79
N ARG A 222 -22.66 -57.22 -12.62
CA ARG A 222 -23.01 -55.86 -13.09
C ARG A 222 -24.18 -55.74 -14.08
N ARG A 223 -25.09 -54.81 -13.81
CA ARG A 223 -25.56 -53.84 -14.80
C ARG A 223 -25.59 -52.46 -14.17
#